data_AF-U2YYD7-F1
#
_entry.id   AF-U2YYD7-F1
#
_cell.length_a   1.000
_cell.length_b   1.000
_cell.length_c   1.000
_cell.angle_alpha   90.00
_cell.angle_beta   90.00
_cell.angle_gamma   90.00
#
_symmetry.space_group_name_H-M   'P 1'
#
loop_
_entity.id
_entity.type
_entity.pdbx_description
1 polymer ?
#
loop_
_entity_poly.entity_id
_entity_poly.type
_entity_poly.pdbx_seq_one_letter_code
_entity_poly.pdbx_strand_id
1 'polypeptide(L)'
;MVEDSLDTLLDEAAHIATDYPAVATGVDDSLHEYLRYAVLRLLEDDTNRLSPTVDVTVGYGRDKAMAESWRATVSWWDELPVQEDWTRFRVFYPDDVAQVPRAVSDVMSALGAWRVWAGDALNVGAYDHRSRREVHYCWPLGHPVEDELDERLDQDTTPVVPDGGQMGDVRARKAVTDQTRLTGLEARTRRALDESMDVSLLAKGGRYEVRSQSGNVYDVDIVATTCTCPDWQQREPDGGCKHLRRVDYEIKHGRIPRPDGRLPE
;
A
#
# COMPACT_ATOMS: atom_id res chain seq x y z
N MET A 1 -7.34 -2.69 26.06
CA MET A 1 -8.14 -1.72 25.28
C MET A 1 -7.28 -1.04 24.22
N VAL A 2 -6.24 -0.26 24.58
CA VAL A 2 -5.31 0.32 23.58
C VAL A 2 -4.26 -0.69 23.12
N GLU A 3 -3.69 -1.50 24.02
CA GLU A 3 -2.74 -2.58 23.67
C GLU A 3 -3.38 -3.60 22.71
N ASP A 4 -4.60 -4.08 23.01
CA ASP A 4 -5.35 -4.96 22.09
C ASP A 4 -5.54 -4.37 20.68
N SER A 5 -5.56 -3.04 20.55
CA SER A 5 -5.73 -2.35 19.26
C SER A 5 -4.43 -2.20 18.49
N LEU A 6 -3.29 -2.02 19.20
CA LEU A 6 -1.97 -1.97 18.57
C LEU A 6 -1.53 -3.36 18.11
N ASP A 7 -1.72 -4.40 18.94
CA ASP A 7 -1.42 -5.78 18.55
C ASP A 7 -2.19 -6.18 17.29
N THR A 8 -3.49 -5.90 17.25
CA THR A 8 -4.32 -6.17 16.05
C THR A 8 -3.78 -5.46 14.80
N LEU A 9 -3.29 -4.23 14.95
CA LEU A 9 -2.71 -3.46 13.84
C LEU A 9 -1.38 -4.07 13.37
N LEU A 10 -0.52 -4.50 14.30
CA LEU A 10 0.78 -5.08 13.97
C LEU A 10 0.64 -6.48 13.38
N ASP A 11 -0.31 -7.27 13.87
CA ASP A 11 -0.68 -8.57 13.28
C ASP A 11 -1.18 -8.40 11.84
N GLU A 12 -2.05 -7.41 11.60
CA GLU A 12 -2.52 -7.10 10.24
C GLU A 12 -1.37 -6.61 9.34
N ALA A 13 -0.46 -5.77 9.85
CA ALA A 13 0.71 -5.34 9.09
C ALA A 13 1.65 -6.51 8.73
N ALA A 14 1.88 -7.44 9.66
CA ALA A 14 2.65 -8.65 9.42
C ALA A 14 1.98 -9.58 8.40
N HIS A 15 0.66 -9.72 8.47
CA HIS A 15 -0.14 -10.43 7.48
C HIS A 15 0.04 -9.81 6.09
N ILE A 16 -0.04 -8.49 5.98
CA ILE A 16 0.14 -7.75 4.73
C ILE A 16 1.54 -7.95 4.16
N ALA A 17 2.58 -7.89 4.99
CA ALA A 17 3.95 -8.13 4.56
C ALA A 17 4.15 -9.54 3.99
N THR A 18 3.47 -10.52 4.57
CA THR A 18 3.56 -11.93 4.16
C THR A 18 2.79 -12.23 2.87
N ASP A 19 1.58 -11.69 2.74
CA ASP A 19 0.67 -12.03 1.65
C ASP A 19 0.70 -11.05 0.47
N TYR A 20 1.10 -9.80 0.71
CA TYR A 20 1.18 -8.74 -0.29
C TYR A 20 2.52 -7.99 -0.27
N PRO A 21 3.69 -8.66 -0.29
CA PRO A 21 5.00 -8.00 -0.20
C PRO A 21 5.26 -6.97 -1.32
N ALA A 22 4.54 -7.10 -2.44
CA ALA A 22 4.60 -6.17 -3.57
C ALA A 22 4.17 -4.74 -3.21
N VAL A 23 3.36 -4.54 -2.15
CA VAL A 23 2.95 -3.18 -1.74
C VAL A 23 4.12 -2.31 -1.32
N ALA A 24 5.14 -2.91 -0.69
CA ALA A 24 6.33 -2.22 -0.23
C ALA A 24 7.46 -2.21 -1.29
N THR A 25 7.18 -2.62 -2.54
CA THR A 25 8.20 -2.61 -3.57
C THR A 25 8.45 -1.21 -4.10
N GLY A 26 9.69 -0.74 -3.99
CA GLY A 26 10.11 0.56 -4.53
C GLY A 26 9.68 1.77 -3.69
N VAL A 27 9.14 1.53 -2.49
CA VAL A 27 8.88 2.59 -1.49
C VAL A 27 10.13 2.85 -0.66
N ASP A 28 10.23 4.06 -0.09
CA ASP A 28 11.38 4.46 0.73
C ASP A 28 11.45 3.71 2.08
N ASP A 29 10.29 3.33 2.65
CA ASP A 29 10.18 2.61 3.92
C ASP A 29 9.08 1.53 3.85
N SER A 30 9.48 0.26 3.88
CA SER A 30 8.57 -0.86 3.74
C SER A 30 7.65 -1.04 4.95
N LEU A 31 8.15 -0.82 6.17
CA LEU A 31 7.36 -1.00 7.40
C LEU A 31 6.18 -0.02 7.41
N HIS A 32 6.43 1.23 7.03
CA HIS A 32 5.40 2.26 7.00
C HIS A 32 4.34 2.00 5.93
N GLU A 33 4.70 1.38 4.81
CA GLU A 33 3.72 0.97 3.80
C GLU A 33 2.83 -0.17 4.30
N TYR A 34 3.41 -1.15 5.00
CA TYR A 34 2.63 -2.22 5.63
C TYR A 34 1.68 -1.66 6.70
N LEU A 35 2.16 -0.76 7.55
CA LEU A 35 1.34 -0.05 8.52
C LEU A 35 0.22 0.78 7.85
N ARG A 36 0.51 1.44 6.73
CA ARG A 36 -0.51 2.19 5.96
C ARG A 36 -1.66 1.27 5.53
N TYR A 37 -1.35 0.11 4.97
CA TYR A 37 -2.38 -0.83 4.54
C TYR A 37 -3.10 -1.48 5.72
N ALA A 38 -2.42 -1.74 6.84
CA ALA A 38 -3.04 -2.26 8.06
C ALA A 38 -4.06 -1.26 8.63
N VAL A 39 -3.68 0.01 8.73
CA VAL A 39 -4.59 1.10 9.11
C VAL A 39 -5.78 1.15 8.15
N LEU A 40 -5.54 1.07 6.83
CA LEU A 40 -6.62 1.07 5.84
C LEU A 40 -7.60 -0.11 6.04
N ARG A 41 -7.09 -1.32 6.27
CA ARG A 41 -7.89 -2.54 6.51
C ARG A 41 -8.75 -2.44 7.77
N LEU A 42 -8.16 -2.00 8.88
CA LEU A 42 -8.91 -1.82 10.13
C LEU A 42 -10.01 -0.77 10.00
N LEU A 43 -9.75 0.30 9.25
CA LEU A 43 -10.76 1.32 8.96
C LEU A 43 -11.83 0.86 7.97
N GLU A 44 -11.57 -0.17 7.18
CA GLU A 44 -12.55 -0.83 6.31
C GLU A 44 -13.45 -1.79 7.12
N ASP A 45 -12.88 -2.59 8.02
CA ASP A 45 -13.60 -3.62 8.77
C ASP A 45 -14.50 -3.08 9.90
N ASP A 46 -14.11 -1.98 10.56
CA ASP A 46 -14.90 -1.38 11.66
C ASP A 46 -16.20 -0.69 11.17
N THR A 47 -16.49 -0.74 9.87
CA THR A 47 -17.50 0.13 9.25
C THR A 47 -18.80 -0.58 8.84
N ASN A 48 -19.61 -0.94 9.84
CA ASN A 48 -21.06 -1.17 9.63
C ASN A 48 -21.87 0.14 9.41
N ARG A 49 -21.21 1.28 9.15
CA ARG A 49 -21.84 2.60 8.83
C ARG A 49 -21.06 3.51 7.87
N LEU A 50 -19.85 3.16 7.44
CA LEU A 50 -19.00 3.98 6.55
C LEU A 50 -18.33 3.10 5.49
N SER A 51 -19.13 2.39 4.66
CA SER A 51 -18.60 1.77 3.43
C SER A 51 -18.08 2.89 2.49
N PRO A 52 -17.44 2.56 1.36
CA PRO A 52 -16.00 2.60 1.04
C PRO A 52 -15.31 4.00 1.09
N THR A 53 -15.62 4.87 2.03
CA THR A 53 -15.24 6.29 1.86
C THR A 53 -13.95 6.75 2.53
N VAL A 54 -13.36 5.96 3.42
CA VAL A 54 -12.09 6.33 4.05
C VAL A 54 -10.92 5.91 3.16
N ASP A 55 -9.90 6.75 3.09
CA ASP A 55 -8.67 6.51 2.35
C ASP A 55 -7.48 6.90 3.21
N VAL A 56 -6.34 6.23 3.02
CA VAL A 56 -5.14 6.46 3.84
C VAL A 56 -3.92 6.52 2.93
N THR A 57 -3.20 7.64 3.02
CA THR A 57 -1.89 7.81 2.40
C THR A 57 -0.84 8.02 3.47
N VAL A 58 0.38 7.57 3.23
CA VAL A 58 1.52 7.81 4.13
C VAL A 58 2.60 8.59 3.39
N GLY A 59 3.14 9.59 4.04
CA GLY A 59 4.32 10.33 3.59
C GLY A 59 5.53 9.90 4.41
N TYR A 60 6.56 9.42 3.73
CA TYR A 60 7.78 8.87 4.32
C TYR A 60 8.84 9.95 4.52
N GLY A 61 9.38 10.04 5.75
CA GLY A 61 10.72 10.53 6.11
C GLY A 61 11.13 11.96 5.73
N ARG A 62 10.44 12.63 4.81
CA ARG A 62 10.76 13.96 4.31
C ARG A 62 9.47 14.67 3.93
N ASP A 63 8.91 15.38 4.90
CA ASP A 63 7.87 16.39 4.68
C ASP A 63 8.33 17.46 3.67
N LYS A 64 9.59 17.51 3.21
CA LYS A 64 10.12 18.54 2.32
C LYS A 64 9.33 18.74 1.02
N ALA A 65 9.06 17.68 0.25
CA ALA A 65 8.30 17.82 -1.00
C ALA A 65 6.84 18.22 -0.75
N MET A 66 6.26 17.74 0.35
CA MET A 66 4.92 18.12 0.80
C MET A 66 4.90 19.58 1.28
N ALA A 67 5.85 19.97 2.12
CA ALA A 67 6.04 21.30 2.66
C ALA A 67 6.27 22.33 1.57
N GLU A 68 7.10 22.05 0.57
CA GLU A 68 7.34 22.95 -0.56
C GLU A 68 6.05 23.22 -1.35
N SER A 69 5.23 22.20 -1.58
CA SER A 69 3.94 22.35 -2.28
C SER A 69 2.86 23.01 -1.40
N TRP A 70 2.87 22.78 -0.08
CA TRP A 70 1.81 23.23 0.84
C TRP A 70 2.09 24.60 1.44
N ARG A 71 3.35 24.98 1.71
CA ARG A 71 3.72 26.34 2.17
C ARG A 71 3.19 27.43 1.24
N ALA A 72 3.13 27.15 -0.06
CA ALA A 72 2.57 28.07 -1.04
C ALA A 72 1.03 28.15 -1.01
N THR A 73 0.35 27.19 -0.37
CA THR A 73 -1.10 26.97 -0.45
C THR A 73 -1.82 27.16 0.88
N VAL A 74 -1.19 26.87 2.02
CA VAL A 74 -1.79 26.95 3.35
C VAL A 74 -0.93 27.70 4.36
N SER A 75 -1.52 28.71 4.99
CA SER A 75 -0.83 29.60 5.96
C SER A 75 -0.50 28.93 7.29
N TRP A 76 -1.21 27.86 7.68
CA TRP A 76 -0.96 27.16 8.94
C TRP A 76 0.32 26.31 8.90
N TRP A 77 0.88 26.02 7.71
CA TRP A 77 2.11 25.24 7.61
C TRP A 77 3.32 25.98 8.20
N ASP A 78 3.30 27.32 8.25
CA ASP A 78 4.33 28.10 8.93
C ASP A 78 4.28 27.94 10.46
N GLU A 79 3.15 27.48 10.99
CA GLU A 79 2.94 27.20 12.42
C GLU A 79 3.33 25.76 12.80
N LEU A 80 3.40 24.85 11.83
CA LEU A 80 3.91 23.49 11.98
C LEU A 80 5.28 23.38 11.30
N PRO A 81 6.39 23.65 12.02
CA PRO A 81 7.72 23.59 11.45
C PRO A 81 7.95 22.24 10.76
N VAL A 82 8.49 22.27 9.54
CA VAL A 82 8.92 21.06 8.82
C VAL A 82 9.90 20.35 9.73
N GLN A 83 9.48 19.22 10.25
CA GLN A 83 10.37 18.35 11.00
C GLN A 83 11.02 17.41 10.00
N GLU A 84 12.34 17.47 9.92
CA GLU A 84 13.11 16.38 9.33
C GLU A 84 12.89 15.14 10.22
N ASP A 85 12.81 13.94 9.62
CA ASP A 85 12.67 12.67 10.34
C ASP A 85 11.30 12.39 11.01
N TRP A 86 10.19 12.63 10.31
CA TRP A 86 8.85 12.23 10.75
C TRP A 86 8.08 11.51 9.64
N THR A 87 7.22 10.57 10.05
CA THR A 87 6.24 9.94 9.16
C THR A 87 4.88 10.57 9.37
N ARG A 88 4.18 10.82 8.27
CA ARG A 88 2.87 11.47 8.26
C ARG A 88 1.83 10.57 7.60
N PHE A 89 0.83 10.17 8.37
CA PHE A 89 -0.38 9.54 7.84
C PHE A 89 -1.41 10.62 7.53
N ARG A 90 -1.93 10.61 6.31
CA ARG A 90 -3.03 11.46 5.87
C ARG A 90 -4.24 10.57 5.65
N VAL A 91 -5.31 10.84 6.39
CA VAL A 91 -6.56 10.08 6.28
C VAL A 91 -7.62 10.98 5.67
N PHE A 92 -8.27 10.48 4.63
CA PHE A 92 -9.31 11.19 3.89
C PHE A 92 -10.67 10.56 4.18
N TYR A 93 -11.69 11.39 4.36
CA TYR A 93 -13.04 10.96 4.68
C TYR A 93 -14.08 11.90 4.03
N PRO A 94 -15.36 11.51 3.93
CA PRO A 94 -16.38 12.34 3.29
C PRO A 94 -16.49 13.75 3.87
N ASP A 95 -16.89 14.70 3.03
CA ASP A 95 -17.08 16.11 3.39
C ASP A 95 -18.39 16.40 4.13
N ASP A 96 -19.35 15.48 4.08
CA ASP A 96 -20.56 15.51 4.90
C ASP A 96 -20.32 15.08 6.37
N VAL A 97 -19.12 14.56 6.69
CA VAL A 97 -18.74 14.21 8.06
C VAL A 97 -18.05 15.40 8.73
N ALA A 98 -18.73 16.04 9.69
CA ALA A 98 -18.29 17.28 10.33
C ALA A 98 -17.03 17.16 11.20
N GLN A 99 -16.76 15.97 11.76
CA GLN A 99 -15.63 15.73 12.67
C GLN A 99 -14.85 14.50 12.22
N VAL A 100 -13.58 14.40 12.63
CA VAL A 100 -12.77 13.22 12.36
C VAL A 100 -13.50 11.97 12.88
N PRO A 101 -13.70 10.93 12.04
CA PRO A 101 -14.37 9.72 12.48
C PRO A 101 -13.68 9.10 13.69
N ARG A 102 -14.47 8.55 14.61
CA ARG A 102 -13.94 7.96 15.83
C ARG A 102 -12.99 6.79 15.54
N ALA A 103 -13.35 5.90 14.61
CA ALA A 103 -12.48 4.80 14.18
C ALA A 103 -11.10 5.29 13.73
N VAL A 104 -11.03 6.39 12.98
CA VAL A 104 -9.74 7.02 12.59
C VAL A 104 -8.97 7.46 13.83
N SER A 105 -9.63 8.15 14.76
CA SER A 105 -8.97 8.57 16.00
C SER A 105 -8.46 7.39 16.83
N ASP A 106 -9.25 6.32 16.94
CA ASP A 106 -8.92 5.16 17.75
C ASP A 106 -7.74 4.37 17.14
N VAL A 107 -7.78 4.07 15.83
CA VAL A 107 -6.69 3.38 15.11
C VAL A 107 -5.39 4.19 15.14
N MET A 108 -5.45 5.49 14.83
CA MET A 108 -4.24 6.32 14.81
C MET A 108 -3.67 6.57 16.21
N SER A 109 -4.53 6.59 17.25
CA SER A 109 -4.06 6.67 18.64
C SER A 109 -3.42 5.36 19.10
N ALA A 110 -3.92 4.20 18.65
CA ALA A 110 -3.30 2.90 18.93
C ALA A 110 -1.90 2.82 18.31
N LEU A 111 -1.73 3.35 17.10
CA LEU A 111 -0.43 3.50 16.45
C LEU A 111 0.50 4.48 17.20
N GLY A 112 0.00 5.25 18.17
CA GLY A 112 0.79 6.26 18.86
C GLY A 112 1.06 7.50 18.01
N ALA A 113 0.32 7.69 16.91
CA ALA A 113 0.45 8.83 16.01
C ALA A 113 -0.42 10.02 16.47
N TRP A 114 0.14 11.22 16.40
CA TRP A 114 -0.46 12.40 17.03
C TRP A 114 -1.13 13.26 15.97
N ARG A 115 -2.39 13.65 16.22
CA ARG A 115 -3.11 14.52 15.30
C ARG A 115 -2.47 15.91 15.29
N VAL A 116 -2.04 16.35 14.11
CA VAL A 116 -1.42 17.68 13.94
C VAL A 116 -2.29 18.65 13.15
N TRP A 117 -3.19 18.16 12.30
CA TRP A 117 -4.06 19.02 11.50
C TRP A 117 -5.34 18.29 11.05
N ALA A 118 -6.41 19.05 10.78
CA ALA A 118 -7.56 18.57 10.00
C ALA A 118 -8.24 19.72 9.25
N GLY A 119 -8.77 19.44 8.07
CA GLY A 119 -9.46 20.43 7.23
C GLY A 119 -9.99 19.85 5.93
N ASP A 120 -10.17 20.71 4.93
CA ASP A 120 -10.57 20.29 3.59
C ASP A 120 -9.38 19.74 2.83
N ALA A 121 -9.58 18.62 2.15
CA ALA A 121 -8.53 17.96 1.37
C ALA A 121 -8.13 18.84 0.18
N LEU A 122 -6.83 19.07 0.05
CA LEU A 122 -6.26 19.81 -1.07
C LEU A 122 -5.77 18.86 -2.15
N ASN A 123 -5.68 19.34 -3.39
CA ASN A 123 -5.10 18.57 -4.49
C ASN A 123 -3.58 18.55 -4.42
N VAL A 124 -3.06 17.82 -3.44
CA VAL A 124 -1.64 17.66 -3.25
C VAL A 124 -1.32 16.22 -2.86
N GLY A 125 -0.39 15.60 -3.59
CA GLY A 125 -0.03 14.18 -3.47
C GLY A 125 -0.37 13.38 -4.73
N ALA A 126 -0.29 12.05 -4.63
CA ALA A 126 -0.47 11.12 -5.76
C ALA A 126 -1.94 10.94 -6.20
N TYR A 127 -2.91 11.40 -5.40
CA TYR A 127 -4.33 11.17 -5.62
C TYR A 127 -5.12 12.48 -5.52
N ASP A 128 -6.14 12.64 -6.37
CA ASP A 128 -7.08 13.76 -6.28
C ASP A 128 -8.16 13.43 -5.23
N HIS A 129 -8.03 14.05 -4.06
CA HIS A 129 -8.98 13.94 -2.96
C HIS A 129 -9.83 15.20 -2.78
N ARG A 130 -9.93 16.08 -3.80
CA ARG A 130 -10.81 17.26 -3.71
C ARG A 130 -12.25 16.83 -3.36
N SER A 131 -12.94 17.67 -2.59
CA SER A 131 -14.29 17.37 -2.05
C SER A 131 -14.30 16.27 -0.99
N ARG A 132 -13.18 16.09 -0.29
CA ARG A 132 -13.08 15.29 0.93
C ARG A 132 -12.56 16.14 2.07
N ARG A 133 -12.70 15.61 3.28
CA ARG A 133 -12.01 16.09 4.47
C ARG A 133 -10.76 15.29 4.68
N GLU A 134 -9.80 15.90 5.34
CA GLU A 134 -8.47 15.36 5.56
C GLU A 134 -8.04 15.59 7.00
N VAL A 135 -7.33 14.63 7.58
CA VAL A 135 -6.70 14.72 8.90
C VAL A 135 -5.28 14.16 8.81
N HIS A 136 -4.35 14.84 9.46
CA HIS A 136 -2.94 14.45 9.50
C HIS A 136 -2.58 13.95 10.89
N TYR A 137 -1.89 12.82 10.91
CA TYR A 137 -1.27 12.24 12.10
C TYR A 137 0.22 12.05 11.85
N CYS A 138 1.03 12.30 12.87
CA CYS A 138 2.48 12.25 12.77
C CYS A 138 3.10 11.50 13.95
N TRP A 139 4.19 10.79 13.68
CA TRP A 139 5.09 10.26 14.71
C TRP A 139 6.55 10.51 14.29
N PRO A 140 7.51 10.56 15.24
CA PRO A 140 8.93 10.73 14.91
C PRO A 140 9.53 9.46 14.31
N LEU A 141 10.57 9.58 13.49
CA LEU A 141 11.39 8.45 13.01
C LEU A 141 12.05 7.72 14.19
N GLY A 142 12.21 6.40 14.10
CA GLY A 142 12.67 5.58 15.23
C GLY A 142 11.56 5.35 16.24
N HIS A 143 10.31 5.32 15.78
CA HIS A 143 9.17 5.06 16.66
C HIS A 143 9.22 3.60 17.12
N PRO A 144 8.99 3.27 18.41
CA PRO A 144 9.14 1.89 18.91
C PRO A 144 8.30 0.84 18.18
N VAL A 145 7.20 1.26 17.55
CA VAL A 145 6.35 0.38 16.72
C VAL A 145 7.08 -0.13 15.47
N GLU A 146 8.06 0.60 14.96
CA GLU A 146 8.92 0.13 13.86
C GLU A 146 9.70 -1.10 14.29
N ASP A 147 10.40 -1.02 15.43
CA ASP A 147 11.14 -2.15 16.02
C ASP A 147 10.19 -3.32 16.33
N GLU A 148 9.01 -3.03 16.87
CA GLU A 148 8.03 -4.07 17.23
C GLU A 148 7.45 -4.81 16.02
N LEU A 149 7.28 -4.12 14.89
CA LEU A 149 6.86 -4.73 13.63
C LEU A 149 8.01 -5.53 13.01
N ASP A 150 9.21 -4.97 13.00
CA ASP A 150 10.41 -5.65 12.47
C ASP A 150 10.66 -6.98 13.20
N GLU A 151 10.58 -6.97 14.54
CA GLU A 151 10.69 -8.17 15.37
C GLU A 151 9.62 -9.23 15.05
N ARG A 152 8.37 -8.81 14.78
CA ARG A 152 7.30 -9.74 14.37
C ARG A 152 7.59 -10.37 13.00
N LEU A 153 8.05 -9.58 12.04
CA LEU A 153 8.41 -10.06 10.71
C LEU A 153 9.58 -11.06 10.76
N ASP A 154 10.55 -10.83 11.63
CA ASP A 154 11.67 -11.74 11.86
C ASP A 154 11.23 -13.05 12.53
N GLN A 155 10.27 -13.00 13.45
CA GLN A 155 9.72 -14.21 14.09
C GLN A 155 8.97 -15.11 13.10
N ASP A 156 8.21 -14.52 12.16
CA ASP A 156 7.50 -15.28 11.12
C ASP A 156 8.43 -15.89 10.05
N THR A 157 9.63 -15.32 9.87
CA THR A 157 10.65 -15.90 8.97
C THR A 157 11.51 -16.97 9.65
N THR A 158 11.51 -17.01 10.98
CA THR A 158 12.27 -18.00 11.76
C THR A 158 11.42 -19.28 11.91
N PRO A 159 11.83 -20.43 11.34
CA PRO A 159 11.06 -21.65 11.49
C PRO A 159 11.07 -22.06 12.97
N VAL A 160 9.95 -21.90 13.66
CA VAL A 160 9.75 -22.46 14.99
C VAL A 160 9.82 -23.98 14.84
N VAL A 161 10.91 -24.59 15.30
CA VAL A 161 11.01 -26.04 15.47
C VAL A 161 10.79 -26.35 16.94
N PRO A 162 9.56 -26.63 17.39
CA PRO A 162 9.35 -27.41 18.59
C PRO A 162 9.42 -28.89 18.18
N ASP A 163 10.29 -29.65 18.82
CA ASP A 163 10.54 -31.06 18.54
C ASP A 163 9.27 -31.87 18.17
N GLY A 164 9.21 -32.32 16.92
CA GLY A 164 8.48 -33.53 16.51
C GLY A 164 7.15 -33.33 15.79
N GLY A 165 7.18 -32.99 14.50
CA GLY A 165 6.05 -33.25 13.59
C GLY A 165 6.14 -32.52 12.27
N GLN A 166 6.41 -33.26 11.18
CA GLN A 166 6.53 -32.74 9.82
C GLN A 166 5.21 -32.12 9.32
N MET A 167 4.98 -30.84 9.61
CA MET A 167 4.07 -30.02 8.82
C MET A 167 4.83 -29.57 7.58
N GLY A 168 4.49 -30.16 6.44
CA GLY A 168 5.06 -29.83 5.15
C GLY A 168 4.99 -28.32 4.90
N ASP A 169 6.17 -27.74 4.79
CA ASP A 169 6.49 -26.38 4.37
C ASP A 169 5.34 -25.65 3.66
N VAL A 170 4.79 -24.63 4.32
CA VAL A 170 3.68 -23.80 3.78
C VAL A 170 4.12 -23.12 2.48
N ARG A 171 5.41 -22.83 2.29
CA ARG A 171 5.96 -22.32 1.02
C ARG A 171 5.88 -23.36 -0.09
N ALA A 172 6.08 -24.64 0.22
CA ALA A 172 5.90 -25.72 -0.75
C ALA A 172 4.43 -25.86 -1.18
N ARG A 173 3.47 -25.64 -0.27
CA ARG A 173 2.04 -25.64 -0.61
C ARG A 173 1.65 -24.43 -1.48
N LYS A 174 2.10 -23.22 -1.13
CA LYS A 174 1.84 -21.98 -1.91
C LYS A 174 2.45 -22.06 -3.31
N ALA A 175 3.67 -22.60 -3.44
CA ALA A 175 4.34 -22.85 -4.71
C ALA A 175 3.66 -23.92 -5.59
N VAL A 176 3.16 -25.01 -5.00
CA VAL A 176 2.42 -26.05 -5.75
C VAL A 176 1.07 -25.54 -6.26
N THR A 177 0.37 -24.69 -5.48
CA THR A 177 -0.84 -23.99 -5.98
C THR A 177 -0.52 -23.01 -7.11
N ASP A 178 0.63 -22.34 -7.07
CA ASP A 178 1.02 -21.40 -8.12
C ASP A 178 1.36 -22.13 -9.43
N GLN A 179 2.12 -23.23 -9.36
CA GLN A 179 2.44 -24.08 -10.51
C GLN A 179 1.19 -24.68 -11.16
N THR A 180 0.19 -25.08 -10.37
CA THR A 180 -1.08 -25.61 -10.90
C THR A 180 -1.86 -24.54 -11.67
N ARG A 181 -1.87 -23.28 -11.20
CA ARG A 181 -2.57 -22.15 -11.85
C ARG A 181 -1.93 -21.73 -13.18
N LEU A 182 -0.62 -21.86 -13.34
CA LEU A 182 0.11 -21.52 -14.57
C LEU A 182 -0.17 -22.46 -15.76
N THR A 183 -0.69 -23.66 -15.51
CA THR A 183 -0.92 -24.67 -16.55
C THR A 183 -2.08 -24.32 -17.50
N GLY A 184 -3.06 -23.51 -17.07
CA GLY A 184 -4.23 -23.12 -17.87
C GLY A 184 -4.13 -21.80 -18.64
N LEU A 185 -3.01 -21.08 -18.54
CA LEU A 185 -2.86 -19.75 -19.14
C LEU A 185 -2.52 -19.79 -20.64
N GLU A 186 -2.92 -18.74 -21.36
CA GLU A 186 -2.45 -18.51 -22.73
C GLU A 186 -0.91 -18.42 -22.77
N ALA A 187 -0.30 -18.95 -23.83
CA ALA A 187 1.15 -19.06 -23.95
C ALA A 187 1.91 -17.73 -23.76
N ARG A 188 1.29 -16.61 -24.18
CA ARG A 188 1.87 -15.27 -24.05
C ARG A 188 1.81 -14.74 -22.62
N THR A 189 0.77 -15.09 -21.86
CA THR A 189 0.68 -14.78 -20.42
C THR A 189 1.68 -15.63 -19.65
N ARG A 190 1.78 -16.93 -19.93
CA ARG A 190 2.79 -17.80 -19.30
C ARG A 190 4.21 -17.25 -19.47
N ARG A 191 4.56 -16.82 -20.69
CA ARG A 191 5.88 -16.21 -20.96
C ARG A 191 6.12 -14.91 -20.21
N ALA A 192 5.08 -14.09 -20.03
CA ALA A 192 5.18 -12.88 -19.21
C ALA A 192 5.36 -13.21 -17.72
N LEU A 193 4.84 -14.36 -17.27
CA LEU A 193 4.95 -14.83 -15.89
C LEU A 193 6.30 -15.50 -15.58
N ASP A 194 6.92 -16.15 -16.56
CA ASP A 194 8.24 -16.78 -16.43
C ASP A 194 9.37 -15.73 -16.25
N GLU A 195 9.18 -14.51 -16.73
CA GLU A 195 10.15 -13.42 -16.55
C GLU A 195 9.91 -12.72 -15.21
N SER A 196 10.97 -12.57 -14.42
CA SER A 196 10.92 -11.85 -13.15
C SER A 196 10.49 -10.40 -13.39
N MET A 197 9.35 -10.00 -12.82
CA MET A 197 8.86 -8.62 -12.87
C MET A 197 8.23 -8.28 -11.54
N ASP A 198 8.59 -7.10 -11.03
CA ASP A 198 7.94 -6.55 -9.86
C ASP A 198 6.88 -5.54 -10.29
N VAL A 199 5.72 -5.57 -9.65
CA VAL A 199 4.59 -4.71 -9.97
C VAL A 199 4.16 -3.96 -8.71
N SER A 200 4.08 -2.64 -8.79
CA SER A 200 3.59 -1.78 -7.71
C SER A 200 2.55 -0.79 -8.21
N LEU A 201 1.59 -0.44 -7.36
CA LEU A 201 0.58 0.58 -7.69
C LEU A 201 1.21 1.97 -7.58
N LEU A 202 1.23 2.73 -8.67
CA LEU A 202 1.71 4.12 -8.69
C LEU A 202 0.62 5.11 -8.33
N ALA A 203 -0.56 4.94 -8.90
CA ALA A 203 -1.69 5.85 -8.68
C ALA A 203 -3.05 5.13 -8.76
N LYS A 204 -4.01 5.58 -7.95
CA LYS A 204 -5.41 5.18 -7.98
C LYS A 204 -5.97 5.56 -9.35
N GLY A 205 -6.91 4.75 -9.82
CA GLY A 205 -7.30 4.75 -11.22
C GLY A 205 -6.49 3.77 -12.07
N GLY A 206 -5.70 2.89 -11.45
CA GLY A 206 -5.12 1.73 -12.12
C GLY A 206 -3.83 1.99 -12.89
N ARG A 207 -3.01 2.94 -12.41
CA ARG A 207 -1.64 3.13 -12.91
C ARG A 207 -0.65 2.34 -12.05
N TYR A 208 0.15 1.50 -12.68
CA TYR A 208 1.11 0.61 -12.05
C TYR A 208 2.51 0.83 -12.63
N GLU A 209 3.53 0.64 -11.79
CA GLU A 209 4.92 0.52 -12.20
C GLU A 209 5.22 -0.96 -12.41
N VAL A 210 5.93 -1.28 -13.49
CA VAL A 210 6.48 -2.61 -13.70
C VAL A 210 7.98 -2.51 -13.87
N ARG A 211 8.73 -3.11 -12.94
CA ARG A 211 10.17 -3.26 -13.02
C ARG A 211 10.48 -4.59 -13.68
N SER A 212 11.12 -4.56 -14.85
CA SER A 212 11.54 -5.77 -15.55
C SER A 212 12.80 -6.38 -14.93
N GLN A 213 13.04 -7.65 -15.19
CA GLN A 213 14.29 -8.34 -14.85
C GLN A 213 15.55 -7.60 -15.34
N SER A 214 15.44 -6.88 -16.46
CA SER A 214 16.54 -6.08 -17.02
C SER A 214 16.77 -4.74 -16.31
N GLY A 215 16.02 -4.43 -15.25
CA GLY A 215 16.09 -3.17 -14.50
C GLY A 215 15.38 -1.99 -15.16
N ASN A 216 14.60 -2.22 -16.24
CA ASN A 216 13.82 -1.16 -16.86
C ASN A 216 12.50 -0.97 -16.11
N VAL A 217 12.03 0.26 -16.06
CA VAL A 217 10.79 0.65 -15.39
C VAL A 217 9.77 1.11 -16.44
N TYR A 218 8.54 0.60 -16.36
CA TYR A 218 7.46 0.96 -17.27
C TYR A 218 6.18 1.29 -16.51
N ASP A 219 5.51 2.36 -16.92
CA ASP A 219 4.18 2.71 -16.45
C ASP A 219 3.16 1.92 -17.26
N VAL A 220 2.19 1.33 -16.55
CA VAL A 220 1.08 0.58 -17.11
C VAL A 220 -0.22 1.19 -16.59
N ASP A 221 -1.09 1.62 -17.50
CA ASP A 221 -2.44 2.04 -17.16
C ASP A 221 -3.41 0.94 -17.59
N ILE A 222 -3.98 0.22 -16.62
CA ILE A 222 -4.89 -0.89 -16.91
C ILE A 222 -6.28 -0.41 -17.34
N VAL A 223 -6.67 0.81 -16.97
CA VAL A 223 -7.98 1.39 -17.30
C VAL A 223 -7.96 1.97 -18.72
N ALA A 224 -6.93 2.76 -19.05
CA ALA A 224 -6.68 3.24 -20.39
C ALA A 224 -6.10 2.15 -21.31
N THR A 225 -5.72 0.99 -20.75
CA THR A 225 -5.07 -0.14 -21.44
C THR A 225 -3.78 0.26 -22.16
N THR A 226 -2.95 1.11 -21.56
CA THR A 226 -1.70 1.60 -22.17
C THR A 226 -0.45 1.16 -21.41
N CYS A 227 0.71 1.18 -22.06
CA CYS A 227 1.99 0.92 -21.41
C CYS A 227 3.12 1.72 -22.05
N THR A 228 4.06 2.24 -21.25
CA THR A 228 5.19 3.03 -21.78
C THR A 228 6.30 2.19 -22.41
N CYS A 229 6.18 0.85 -22.41
CA CYS A 229 7.22 0.00 -22.96
C CYS A 229 7.33 0.05 -24.50
N PRO A 230 8.53 -0.19 -25.07
CA PRO A 230 8.73 -0.17 -26.52
C PRO A 230 7.85 -1.17 -27.29
N ASP A 231 7.57 -2.34 -26.69
CA ASP A 231 6.73 -3.37 -27.30
C ASP A 231 5.29 -2.89 -27.51
N TRP A 232 4.77 -2.08 -26.58
CA TRP A 232 3.45 -1.47 -26.70
C TRP A 232 3.42 -0.42 -27.80
N GLN A 233 4.38 0.52 -27.78
CA GLN A 233 4.50 1.59 -28.79
C GLN A 233 4.62 1.07 -30.23
N GLN A 234 5.17 -0.13 -30.42
CA GLN A 234 5.34 -0.75 -31.73
C GLN A 234 4.16 -1.65 -32.17
N ARG A 235 3.25 -2.04 -31.26
CA ARG A 235 2.25 -3.10 -31.50
C ARG A 235 0.82 -2.75 -31.08
N GLU A 236 0.53 -1.48 -30.82
CA GLU A 236 -0.84 -1.00 -30.60
C GLU A 236 -1.75 -1.30 -31.81
N PRO A 237 -3.01 -1.76 -31.63
CA PRO A 237 -3.70 -2.15 -30.39
C PRO A 237 -3.84 -3.68 -30.16
N ASP A 238 -3.67 -4.52 -31.18
CA ASP A 238 -4.12 -5.93 -31.13
C ASP A 238 -3.17 -6.89 -30.39
N GLY A 239 -1.92 -6.49 -30.14
CA GLY A 239 -0.90 -7.38 -29.60
C GLY A 239 -0.86 -7.47 -28.07
N GLY A 240 -1.14 -6.35 -27.38
CA GLY A 240 -0.82 -6.18 -25.95
C GLY A 240 0.67 -6.35 -25.64
N CYS A 241 1.19 -5.64 -24.64
CA CYS A 241 2.54 -5.93 -24.15
C CYS A 241 2.50 -7.02 -23.05
N LYS A 242 3.69 -7.51 -22.67
CA LYS A 242 3.83 -8.44 -21.53
C LYS A 242 3.50 -7.78 -20.18
N HIS A 243 3.76 -6.48 -20.04
CA HIS A 243 3.55 -5.75 -18.78
C HIS A 243 2.06 -5.60 -18.45
N LEU A 244 1.20 -5.27 -19.43
CA LEU A 244 -0.26 -5.24 -19.25
C LEU A 244 -0.80 -6.59 -18.78
N ARG A 245 -0.31 -7.69 -19.37
CA ARG A 245 -0.71 -9.06 -18.98
C ARG A 245 -0.23 -9.43 -17.59
N ARG A 246 0.99 -9.02 -17.22
CA ARG A 246 1.52 -9.21 -15.87
C ARG A 246 0.66 -8.47 -14.85
N VAL A 247 0.41 -7.18 -15.04
CA VAL A 247 -0.44 -6.37 -14.13
C VAL A 247 -1.84 -6.97 -14.02
N ASP A 248 -2.50 -7.27 -15.14
CA ASP A 248 -3.82 -7.91 -15.15
C ASP A 248 -3.83 -9.24 -14.39
N TYR A 249 -2.79 -10.05 -14.55
CA TYR A 249 -2.64 -11.31 -13.81
C TYR A 249 -2.49 -11.07 -12.30
N GLU A 250 -1.59 -10.20 -11.87
CA GLU A 250 -1.35 -9.94 -10.44
C GLU A 250 -2.62 -9.37 -9.77
N ILE A 251 -3.38 -8.49 -10.44
CA ILE A 251 -4.67 -7.98 -9.94
C ILE A 251 -5.69 -9.12 -9.81
N LYS A 252 -5.86 -9.94 -10.87
CA LYS A 252 -6.85 -11.04 -10.89
C LYS A 252 -6.55 -12.11 -9.83
N HIS A 253 -5.28 -12.29 -9.48
CA HIS A 253 -4.85 -13.23 -8.46
C HIS A 253 -4.73 -12.60 -7.08
N GLY A 254 -5.10 -11.32 -6.95
CA GLY A 254 -5.11 -10.60 -5.69
C GLY A 254 -3.74 -10.53 -5.04
N ARG A 255 -2.68 -10.26 -5.81
CA ARG A 255 -1.30 -10.17 -5.27
C ARG A 255 -0.83 -8.74 -5.08
N ILE A 256 -1.50 -7.80 -5.73
CA ILE A 256 -1.21 -6.37 -5.69
C ILE A 256 -2.49 -5.60 -5.38
N PRO A 257 -2.36 -4.34 -4.94
CA PRO A 257 -3.51 -3.46 -4.74
C PRO A 257 -4.36 -3.36 -6.01
N ARG A 258 -5.68 -3.33 -5.83
CA ARG A 258 -6.66 -3.10 -6.89
C ARG A 258 -6.56 -1.66 -7.40
N PRO A 259 -7.16 -1.33 -8.57
CA PRO A 259 -7.14 0.04 -9.11
C PRO A 259 -7.72 1.14 -8.19
N ASP A 260 -8.55 0.78 -7.21
CA ASP A 260 -9.08 1.68 -6.17
C ASP A 260 -8.08 1.96 -5.04
N GLY A 261 -6.91 1.30 -5.05
CA GLY A 261 -5.87 1.42 -4.04
C GLY A 261 -6.02 0.50 -2.83
N ARG A 262 -6.94 -0.47 -2.89
CA ARG A 262 -7.19 -1.42 -1.78
C ARG A 262 -6.57 -2.77 -2.00
N LEU A 263 -6.29 -3.46 -0.91
CA LEU A 263 -5.94 -4.87 -0.97
C LEU A 263 -7.19 -5.71 -1.31
N PRO A 264 -7.04 -6.83 -2.04
CA PRO A 264 -8.12 -7.78 -2.30
C PRO A 264 -8.67 -8.38 -1.00
N GLU A 265 -9.99 -8.54 -0.88
CA GLU A 265 -10.64 -9.18 0.28
C GLU A 265 -10.08 -10.56 0.63
#